data_AF-A0A381PUZ8-F1
#
_entry.id   AF-A0A381PUZ8-F1
#
_cell.length_a   1.000
_cell.length_b   1.000
_cell.length_c   1.000
_cell.angle_alpha   90.00
_cell.angle_beta   90.00
_cell.angle_gamma   90.00
#
_symmetry.space_group_name_H-M   'P 1'
#
loop_
_entity.id
_entity.type
_entity.pdbx_description
1 polymer ?
#
loop_
_entity_poly.entity_id
_entity_poly.type
_entity_poly.pdbx_seq_one_letter_code
_entity_poly.pdbx_strand_id
1 'polypeptide(L)' 'MRLHDFFDYHVRERPDSEFALMDRRTVTYSEDNKQINRLANAFASSGTKKGDQVAILSKNSIEYARELP' A
#
# COMPACT_ATOMS: atom_id res chain seq x y z
N MET A 1 18.15 -0.77 -1.50
CA MET A 1 16.89 -0.19 -1.97
C MET A 1 15.83 -1.27 -1.89
N ARG A 2 14.73 -1.03 -1.18
CA ARG A 2 13.53 -1.87 -1.15
C ARG A 2 12.56 -1.37 -2.21
N LEU A 3 11.69 -2.25 -2.69
CA LEU A 3 10.67 -1.88 -3.68
C LEU A 3 9.79 -0.70 -3.22
N HIS A 4 9.48 -0.63 -1.92
CA HIS A 4 8.64 0.45 -1.37
C HIS A 4 9.36 1.77 -1.10
N ASP A 5 10.69 1.88 -1.30
CA ASP A 5 11.42 3.13 -1.00
C ASP A 5 10.91 4.31 -1.86
N PHE A 6 10.50 4.05 -3.11
CA PHE A 6 9.91 5.06 -4.00
C PHE A 6 8.53 5.54 -3.51
N PHE A 7 7.73 4.62 -3.00
CA PHE A 7 6.44 4.95 -2.39
C PHE A 7 6.65 5.85 -1.16
N ASP A 8 7.58 5.49 -0.27
CA ASP A 8 7.90 6.28 0.93
C ASP A 8 8.39 7.70 0.59
N TYR A 9 9.14 7.86 -0.51
CA TYR A 9 9.53 9.17 -1.01
C TYR A 9 8.30 10.01 -1.39
N HIS A 10 7.36 9.46 -2.15
CA HIS A 10 6.16 10.19 -2.55
C HIS A 10 5.22 10.50 -1.39
N VAL A 11 5.08 9.59 -0.42
CA VAL A 11 4.34 9.85 0.81
C VAL A 11 4.90 11.05 1.58
N ARG A 12 6.24 11.20 1.59
CA ARG A 12 6.91 12.30 2.28
C ARG A 12 6.82 13.62 1.52
N GLU A 13 7.16 13.60 0.25
CA GLU A 13 7.34 14.82 -0.55
C GLU A 13 6.03 15.31 -1.17
N ARG A 14 5.07 14.41 -1.41
CA ARG A 14 3.81 14.68 -2.13
C ARG A 14 2.62 13.91 -1.55
N PRO A 15 2.31 14.06 -0.25
CA PRO A 15 1.29 13.28 0.44
C PRO A 15 -0.11 13.39 -0.17
N ASP A 16 -0.46 14.56 -0.71
CA ASP A 16 -1.79 14.86 -1.25
C ASP A 16 -1.90 14.62 -2.77
N SER A 17 -0.82 14.17 -3.41
CA SER A 17 -0.85 13.79 -4.82
C SER A 17 -1.62 12.48 -5.01
N GLU A 18 -2.29 12.38 -6.15
CA GLU A 18 -3.04 11.19 -6.54
C GLU A 18 -2.08 10.00 -6.70
N PHE A 19 -2.36 8.91 -5.98
CA PHE A 19 -1.62 7.65 -6.07
C PHE A 19 -2.30 6.68 -7.05
N ALA A 20 -3.63 6.55 -6.94
CA ALA A 20 -4.41 5.68 -7.80
C ALA A 20 -5.83 6.21 -7.99
N LEU A 21 -6.42 5.87 -9.14
CA LEU A 21 -7.80 6.15 -9.49
C LEU A 21 -8.46 4.85 -9.95
N MET A 22 -9.58 4.50 -9.32
CA MET A 22 -10.44 3.40 -9.77
C MET A 22 -11.89 3.87 -9.78
N ASP A 23 -12.56 3.69 -10.92
CA ASP A 23 -13.89 4.26 -11.20
C ASP A 23 -13.94 5.77 -10.96
N ARG A 24 -14.57 6.21 -9.86
CA ARG A 24 -14.68 7.62 -9.45
C ARG A 24 -13.98 7.91 -8.12
N ARG A 25 -13.18 6.97 -7.64
CA ARG A 25 -12.46 7.09 -6.37
C ARG A 25 -10.99 7.29 -6.63
N THR A 26 -10.53 8.49 -6.29
CA THR A 26 -9.11 8.82 -6.19
C THR A 26 -8.63 8.51 -4.77
N VAL A 27 -7.41 8.00 -4.64
CA VAL A 27 -6.73 7.81 -3.36
C VAL A 27 -5.39 8.54 -3.45
N THR A 28 -5.06 9.32 -2.43
CA THR A 28 -3.77 10.01 -2.31
C THR A 28 -2.70 9.12 -1.70
N TYR A 29 -1.42 9.48 -1.86
CA TYR A 29 -0.30 8.76 -1.22
C TYR A 29 -0.47 8.67 0.30
N SER A 30 -0.94 9.74 0.96
CA SER A 30 -1.10 9.75 2.42
C SER A 30 -2.23 8.85 2.91
N GLU A 31 -3.35 8.79 2.16
CA GLU A 31 -4.48 7.92 2.46
C GLU A 31 -4.13 6.46 2.26
N ASP A 32 -3.43 6.14 1.16
CA ASP A 32 -2.98 4.78 0.92
C ASP A 32 -1.95 4.34 1.97
N ASN A 33 -0.96 5.17 2.28
CA ASN A 33 0.04 4.86 3.32
C ASN A 33 -0.58 4.54 4.68
N LYS A 34 -1.65 5.24 5.07
CA LYS A 34 -2.39 4.92 6.30
C LYS A 34 -3.02 3.52 6.24
N GLN A 35 -3.56 3.13 5.09
CA GLN A 35 -4.10 1.79 4.87
C GLN A 35 -3.00 0.72 4.82
N ILE A 36 -1.85 1.00 4.17
CA ILE A 36 -0.69 0.10 4.17
C ILE A 36 -0.23 -0.20 5.59
N ASN A 37 0.01 0.84 6.38
CA ASN A 37 0.50 0.68 7.74
C ASN A 37 -0.52 -0.07 8.63
N ARG A 38 -1.82 0.16 8.43
CA ARG A 38 -2.86 -0.59 9.13
C ARG A 38 -2.79 -2.09 8.80
N LEU A 39 -2.67 -2.43 7.52
CA LEU A 39 -2.57 -3.82 7.07
C LEU A 39 -1.29 -4.51 7.57
N ALA A 40 -0.15 -3.81 7.49
CA ALA A 40 1.13 -4.31 7.99
C ALA A 40 1.09 -4.58 9.50
N ASN A 41 0.49 -3.67 10.28
CA ASN A 41 0.29 -3.86 11.73
C ASN A 41 -0.65 -5.03 12.04
N ALA A 42 -1.67 -5.25 11.22
CA ALA A 42 -2.56 -6.41 11.37
C ALA A 42 -1.80 -7.72 11.12
N PHE A 43 -0.95 -7.79 10.08
CA PHE A 43 -0.09 -8.95 9.83
C PHE A 43 0.90 -9.21 10.96
N ALA A 44 1.58 -8.16 11.43
CA ALA A 44 2.49 -8.26 12.57
C ALA A 44 1.76 -8.77 13.83
N SER A 45 0.53 -8.29 14.06
CA SER A 45 -0.31 -8.70 15.19
C SER A 45 -0.84 -10.13 15.05
N SER A 46 -1.02 -10.64 13.82
CA SER A 46 -1.33 -12.05 13.55
C SER A 46 -0.13 -12.98 13.63
N GLY A 47 1.06 -12.46 13.94
CA GLY A 47 2.27 -13.25 14.13
C GLY A 47 3.12 -13.43 12.87
N THR A 48 2.82 -12.71 11.78
CA THR A 48 3.61 -12.75 10.55
C THR A 48 5.02 -12.20 10.79
N LYS A 49 6.03 -12.92 10.30
CA LYS A 49 7.44 -12.60 10.41
C LYS A 49 8.05 -12.35 9.03
N LYS A 50 9.26 -11.79 9.03
CA LYS A 50 10.06 -11.65 7.81
C LYS A 50 10.33 -13.05 7.24
N GLY A 51 10.05 -13.21 5.95
CA GLY A 51 10.20 -14.49 5.24
C GLY A 51 8.90 -15.29 5.14
N ASP A 52 7.87 -14.95 5.91
CA ASP A 52 6.56 -15.57 5.78
C ASP A 52 5.88 -15.16 4.48
N GLN A 53 5.09 -16.08 3.93
CA GLN A 53 4.32 -15.86 2.70
C GLN A 53 2.85 -15.59 3.06
N VAL A 54 2.28 -14.57 2.43
CA VAL A 54 0.86 -14.20 2.57
C VAL A 54 0.21 -14.22 1.21
N ALA A 55 -0.92 -14.91 1.08
CA ALA A 55 -1.70 -14.94 -0.14
C ALA A 55 -2.69 -13.76 -0.17
N ILE A 56 -2.81 -13.10 -1.32
CA ILE A 56 -3.83 -12.08 -1.59
C ILE A 56 -4.80 -12.68 -2.60
N LEU A 57 -6.06 -12.89 -2.19
CA LEU A 57 -7.13 -13.34 -3.08
C LEU A 57 -8.12 -12.20 -3.28
N SER A 58 -8.01 -11.52 -4.43
CA SER A 58 -8.88 -10.41 -4.79
C SER A 58 -9.02 -10.29 -6.31
N LYS A 59 -10.07 -9.60 -6.76
CA LYS A 59 -10.10 -9.00 -8.10
C LYS A 59 -9.20 -7.75 -8.12
N ASN A 60 -9.00 -7.17 -9.30
CA ASN A 60 -8.36 -5.85 -9.41
C ASN A 60 -9.13 -4.85 -8.55
N SER A 61 -8.44 -4.27 -7.56
CA SER A 61 -9.01 -3.37 -6.57
C SER A 61 -7.94 -2.36 -6.17
N ILE A 62 -8.34 -1.10 -5.97
CA ILE A 62 -7.42 -0.03 -5.57
C ILE A 62 -6.72 -0.33 -4.24
N GLU A 63 -7.40 -1.07 -3.34
CA GLU A 63 -6.87 -1.53 -2.06
C GLU A 63 -5.62 -2.41 -2.21
N TYR A 64 -5.46 -3.10 -3.34
CA TYR A 64 -4.36 -4.01 -3.60
C TYR A 64 -3.58 -3.66 -4.88
N ALA A 65 -3.82 -2.49 -5.48
CA ALA A 65 -3.15 -2.01 -6.68
C ALA A 65 -1.66 -1.67 -6.47
N ARG A 66 -1.02 -2.31 -5.49
CA ARG A 66 0.33 -2.09 -4.99
C ARG A 66 1.37 -2.90 -5.76
N GLU A 67 1.08 -3.21 -7.01
CA GLU A 67 2.08 -3.57 -8.00
C GLU A 67 2.14 -2.44 -9.02
N LEU A 68 3.16 -1.60 -8.90
CA LEU A 68 3.61 -0.75 -10.00
C LEU A 68 5.12 -1.03 -10.19
N PRO A 69 5.57 -0.96 -11.45
CA PRO A 69 6.62 -1.81 -12.04
C PRO A 69 8.02 -1.73 -11.44
#